data_AF-A0A420IN60-F1
#
_entry.id   AF-A0A420IN60-F1
#
_cell.length_a   1.000
_cell.length_b   1.000
_cell.length_c   1.000
_cell.angle_alpha   90.00
_cell.angle_beta   90.00
_cell.angle_gamma   90.00
#
_symmetry.space_group_name_H-M   'P 1'
#
loop_
_entity.id
_entity.type
_entity.pdbx_description
1 polymer ?
#
loop_
_entity_poly.entity_id
_entity_poly.type
_entity_poly.pdbx_seq_one_letter_code
_entity_poly.pdbx_strand_id
1 'polypeptide(L)'
;MSTSSRTSQRQPSPSLPAQSMTQCDISLDTLVSHLLAAKLSLASYDAVSRAKEIVISARRALEDCAVVTARTSFLQKGISQQMQTLRKFRTGITVIYDNCQKEFKNVIWALDSANERLEATMETLRSTLVEAAFRPEDEEPRCLLDFVDEQGVETLRDTLKENIRKAKAAQTEFDSAILSYDDDLNALKTSLITPLTARSISEQSLITPYHLRSLESHAQQMVDLLESLIKHFDLCVTAIRNTEGGTAAVRKATLSQHLGEDVLSVSGVRTPDNLLVDEEPISDEDLQEILGILEKDAAQVDDAVMELQGLLADMEIKHQAILDLVASLNTAYEKTTRAYQMLELVGLRLRGYIFASHDFRIRWYETKSKIHSQLSELESIRLFYESYYNSYDSLILEVHRRKLCQDRAQNILNKASDELNRIYQSDFREREEFCADVGEYLPLDLWPGISDVAPHWKFIRVDSGNNNQIPSMSPGVVERAAKRTRQRQMAEVRIGFLERNDQNSV
;
A
#
# COMPACT_ATOMS: atom_id res chain seq x y z
N MET A 1 18.52 52.16 51.60
CA MET A 1 18.04 52.53 52.94
C MET A 1 18.85 51.78 53.97
N SER A 2 19.54 52.56 54.81
CA SER A 2 19.91 52.30 56.21
C SER A 2 20.72 51.05 56.60
N THR A 3 22.05 51.25 56.56
CA THR A 3 22.99 51.18 57.70
C THR A 3 22.54 50.58 59.03
N SER A 4 23.37 49.72 59.62
CA SER A 4 23.91 50.00 60.97
C SER A 4 25.17 49.18 61.27
N SER A 5 26.20 49.91 61.68
CA SER A 5 27.53 49.45 62.11
C SER A 5 27.58 49.40 63.64
N ARG A 6 28.33 48.46 64.24
CA ARG A 6 29.10 48.78 65.46
C ARG A 6 30.25 47.80 65.76
N THR A 7 31.40 48.44 65.86
CA THR A 7 32.72 48.16 66.43
C THR A 7 32.85 47.22 67.65
N SER A 8 33.93 46.41 67.59
CA SER A 8 34.93 46.04 68.61
C SER A 8 34.63 46.21 70.10
N GLN A 9 34.79 45.11 70.84
CA GLN A 9 35.37 45.11 72.19
C GLN A 9 36.18 43.84 72.44
N ARG A 10 37.39 44.03 72.97
CA ARG A 10 38.42 43.05 73.34
C ARG A 10 38.47 43.00 74.87
N GLN A 11 38.54 41.80 75.46
CA GLN A 11 39.18 41.39 76.74
C GLN A 11 38.45 40.18 77.36
N PRO A 12 39.03 39.46 78.33
CA PRO A 12 40.24 38.63 78.26
C PRO A 12 39.92 37.16 78.63
N SER A 13 40.88 36.27 78.38
CA SER A 13 40.82 34.83 78.69
C SER A 13 40.50 34.52 80.16
N PRO A 14 39.75 33.43 80.43
CA PRO A 14 39.93 32.63 81.63
C PRO A 14 40.68 31.34 81.30
N SER A 15 41.68 31.13 82.13
CA SER A 15 42.58 29.99 82.28
C SER A 15 41.94 28.60 82.18
N LEU A 16 42.67 27.74 81.48
CA LEU A 16 42.65 26.27 81.50
C LEU A 16 42.43 25.69 82.91
N PRO A 17 41.60 24.64 83.05
CA PRO A 17 41.94 23.51 83.90
C PRO A 17 42.81 22.55 83.08
N ALA A 18 44.07 22.41 83.48
CA ALA A 18 44.96 21.37 83.01
C ALA A 18 44.29 20.00 83.24
N GLN A 19 43.85 19.37 82.14
CA GLN A 19 43.54 17.95 82.15
C GLN A 19 44.88 17.22 82.24
N SER A 20 45.09 16.61 83.40
CA SER A 20 46.12 15.61 83.63
C SER A 20 46.08 14.60 82.48
N MET A 21 47.18 14.52 81.72
CA MET A 21 47.41 13.45 80.77
C MET A 21 47.47 12.15 81.55
N THR A 22 46.38 11.40 81.53
CA THR A 22 46.41 9.97 81.82
C THR A 22 47.27 9.34 80.74
N GLN A 23 48.46 8.87 81.13
CA GLN A 23 49.31 7.98 80.34
C GLN A 23 48.45 6.80 79.89
N CYS A 24 48.15 6.72 78.60
CA CYS A 24 47.52 5.55 77.99
C CYS A 24 48.66 4.60 77.61
N ASP A 25 49.04 3.72 78.54
CA ASP A 25 49.97 2.63 78.24
C ASP A 25 49.18 1.54 77.50
N ILE A 26 49.13 1.63 76.18
CA ILE A 26 48.52 0.60 75.33
C ILE A 26 49.34 -0.69 75.47
N SER A 27 48.67 -1.79 75.80
CA SER A 27 49.34 -3.07 75.98
C SER A 27 49.84 -3.64 74.65
N LEU A 28 51.00 -4.30 74.67
CA LEU A 28 51.64 -4.90 73.50
C LEU A 28 50.71 -5.87 72.75
N ASP A 29 49.88 -6.63 73.47
CA ASP A 29 48.92 -7.56 72.89
C ASP A 29 47.78 -6.83 72.15
N THR A 30 47.36 -5.67 72.65
CA THR A 30 46.36 -4.80 72.00
C THR A 30 46.91 -4.25 70.67
N LEU A 31 48.16 -3.78 70.65
CA LEU A 31 48.81 -3.26 69.46
C LEU A 31 48.97 -4.34 68.36
N VAL A 32 49.32 -5.56 68.76
CA VAL A 32 49.40 -6.72 67.85
C VAL A 32 48.02 -7.09 67.30
N SER A 33 46.96 -7.01 68.11
CA SER A 33 45.59 -7.25 67.65
C SER A 33 45.13 -6.22 66.62
N HIS A 34 45.48 -4.94 66.81
CA HIS A 34 45.17 -3.87 65.86
C HIS A 34 45.94 -4.03 64.55
N LEU A 35 47.21 -4.42 64.58
CA LEU A 35 47.97 -4.74 63.36
C LEU A 35 47.33 -5.89 62.57
N LEU A 36 46.88 -6.95 63.26
CA LEU A 36 46.25 -8.08 62.59
C LEU A 36 44.89 -7.70 62.00
N ALA A 37 44.09 -6.90 62.71
CA ALA A 37 42.83 -6.36 62.21
C ALA A 37 43.06 -5.44 60.99
N ALA A 38 44.04 -4.54 61.06
CA ALA A 38 44.45 -3.68 59.94
C ALA A 38 44.93 -4.51 58.74
N LYS A 39 45.68 -5.58 58.96
CA LYS A 39 46.11 -6.49 57.88
C LYS A 39 44.94 -7.25 57.24
N LEU A 40 43.99 -7.72 58.04
CA LEU A 40 42.77 -8.35 57.52
C LEU A 40 41.90 -7.34 56.75
N SER A 41 41.84 -6.09 57.22
CA SER A 41 41.14 -5.01 56.54
C SER A 41 41.74 -4.69 55.16
N LEU A 42 43.05 -4.90 54.95
CA LEU A 42 43.70 -4.73 53.64
C LEU A 42 43.25 -5.77 52.60
N ALA A 43 42.62 -6.88 53.02
CA ALA A 43 41.95 -7.79 52.08
C ALA A 43 40.77 -7.10 51.34
N SER A 44 40.28 -5.96 51.86
CA SER A 44 39.33 -5.09 51.14
C SER A 44 39.90 -4.44 49.87
N TYR A 45 41.21 -4.59 49.59
CA TYR A 45 41.80 -4.25 48.30
C TYR A 45 41.05 -4.90 47.12
N ASP A 46 40.58 -6.15 47.28
CA ASP A 46 39.83 -6.85 46.24
C ASP A 46 38.50 -6.13 45.92
N ALA A 47 37.87 -5.50 46.92
CA ALA A 47 36.66 -4.71 46.73
C ALA A 47 36.94 -3.44 45.90
N VAL A 48 38.06 -2.76 46.13
CA VAL A 48 38.47 -1.58 45.35
C VAL A 48 38.92 -1.96 43.94
N SER A 49 39.63 -3.08 43.80
CA SER A 49 39.98 -3.67 42.49
C SER A 49 38.72 -3.96 41.68
N ARG A 50 37.72 -4.58 42.31
CA ARG A 50 36.41 -4.83 41.69
C ARG A 50 35.67 -3.54 41.32
N ALA A 51 35.68 -2.53 42.20
CA ALA A 51 35.07 -1.23 41.92
C ALA A 51 35.70 -0.56 40.68
N LYS A 52 37.02 -0.64 40.52
CA LYS A 52 37.73 -0.17 39.33
C LYS A 52 37.28 -0.91 38.06
N GLU A 53 37.15 -2.23 38.12
CA GLU A 53 36.62 -3.01 36.99
C GLU A 53 35.20 -2.58 36.61
N ILE A 54 34.33 -2.36 37.61
CA ILE A 54 32.96 -1.90 37.40
C ILE A 54 32.93 -0.55 36.67
N VAL A 55 33.74 0.44 37.10
CA VAL A 55 33.79 1.76 36.44
C VAL A 55 34.30 1.63 34.99
N ILE A 56 35.36 0.85 34.76
CA ILE A 56 35.90 0.65 33.40
C ILE A 56 34.85 -0.03 32.51
N SER A 57 34.18 -1.05 33.02
CA SER A 57 33.11 -1.77 32.33
C SER A 57 31.93 -0.85 32.02
N ALA A 58 31.48 -0.05 33.00
CA ALA A 58 30.38 0.90 32.84
C ALA A 58 30.68 2.00 31.81
N ARG A 59 31.92 2.53 31.77
CA ARG A 59 32.33 3.50 30.74
C ARG A 59 32.27 2.91 29.34
N ARG A 60 32.85 1.72 29.14
CA ARG A 60 32.79 1.02 27.84
C ARG A 60 31.36 0.73 27.42
N ALA A 61 30.54 0.23 28.33
CA ALA A 61 29.14 -0.05 28.09
C ALA A 61 28.36 1.20 27.65
N LEU A 62 28.65 2.38 28.22
CA LEU A 62 28.01 3.64 27.83
C LEU A 62 28.45 4.12 26.44
N GLU A 63 29.74 4.00 26.12
CA GLU A 63 30.26 4.30 24.78
C GLU A 63 29.57 3.43 23.73
N ASP A 64 29.46 2.12 23.99
CA ASP A 64 28.74 1.17 23.13
C ASP A 64 27.25 1.52 23.03
N CYS A 65 26.61 1.90 24.13
CA CYS A 65 25.20 2.35 24.14
C CYS A 65 24.99 3.56 23.23
N ALA A 66 25.87 4.56 23.30
CA ALA A 66 25.78 5.76 22.47
C ALA A 66 25.86 5.41 20.97
N VAL A 67 26.79 4.51 20.61
CA VAL A 67 26.95 4.02 19.24
C VAL A 67 25.72 3.22 18.77
N VAL A 68 25.24 2.26 19.57
CA VAL A 68 24.07 1.41 19.22
C VAL A 68 22.80 2.25 19.11
N THR A 69 22.61 3.23 19.99
CA THR A 69 21.46 4.15 19.95
C THR A 69 21.50 5.01 18.69
N ALA A 70 22.65 5.58 18.35
CA ALA A 70 22.82 6.37 17.13
C ALA A 70 22.55 5.53 15.87
N ARG A 71 23.08 4.30 15.80
CA ARG A 71 22.83 3.37 14.68
C ARG A 71 21.36 2.97 14.58
N THR A 72 20.74 2.64 15.70
CA THR A 72 19.33 2.23 15.76
C THR A 72 18.41 3.36 15.31
N SER A 73 18.62 4.58 15.83
CA SER A 73 17.82 5.76 15.46
C SER A 73 17.99 6.14 13.99
N PHE A 74 19.22 6.06 13.46
CA PHE A 74 19.49 6.27 12.04
C PHE A 74 18.71 5.26 11.17
N LEU A 75 18.77 3.96 11.50
CA LEU A 75 18.05 2.92 10.78
C LEU A 75 16.53 3.10 10.87
N GLN A 76 15.99 3.40 12.06
CA GLN A 76 14.55 3.64 12.25
C GLN A 76 14.06 4.83 11.41
N LYS A 77 14.83 5.92 11.37
CA LYS A 77 14.52 7.09 10.53
C LYS A 77 14.57 6.72 9.04
N GLY A 78 15.59 5.99 8.62
CA GLY A 78 15.73 5.50 7.24
C GLY A 78 14.57 4.59 6.81
N ILE A 79 14.23 3.59 7.63
CA ILE A 79 13.10 2.68 7.39
C ILE A 79 11.79 3.48 7.32
N SER A 80 11.58 4.44 8.22
CA SER A 80 10.38 5.28 8.23
C SER A 80 10.25 6.13 6.96
N GLN A 81 11.35 6.70 6.49
CA GLN A 81 11.39 7.46 5.24
C GLN A 81 11.09 6.57 4.03
N GLN A 82 11.72 5.40 3.94
CA GLN A 82 11.47 4.46 2.84
C GLN A 82 10.03 3.92 2.86
N MET A 83 9.49 3.61 4.05
CA MET A 83 8.08 3.26 4.22
C MET A 83 7.14 4.37 3.70
N GLN A 84 7.46 5.64 3.95
CA GLN A 84 6.68 6.75 3.41
C GLN A 84 6.73 6.79 1.88
N THR A 85 7.89 6.55 1.28
CA THR A 85 8.05 6.46 -0.18
C THR A 85 7.25 5.30 -0.76
N LEU A 86 7.31 4.12 -0.14
CA LEU A 86 6.52 2.95 -0.54
C LEU A 86 5.01 3.22 -0.47
N ARG A 87 4.52 3.92 0.56
CA ARG A 87 3.12 4.34 0.64
C ARG A 87 2.72 5.33 -0.45
N LYS A 88 3.61 6.26 -0.81
CA LYS A 88 3.37 7.16 -1.97
C LYS A 88 3.25 6.35 -3.26
N PHE A 89 4.12 5.36 -3.45
CA PHE A 89 4.05 4.46 -4.59
C PHE A 89 2.74 3.65 -4.61
N ARG A 90 2.33 3.10 -3.46
CA ARG A 90 1.03 2.42 -3.28
C ARG A 90 -0.13 3.32 -3.68
N THR A 91 -0.11 4.57 -3.24
CA THR A 91 -1.15 5.56 -3.58
C THR A 91 -1.19 5.81 -5.09
N GLY A 92 -0.04 5.93 -5.75
CA GLY A 92 0.05 6.06 -7.21
C GLY A 92 -0.54 4.85 -7.94
N ILE A 93 -0.23 3.63 -7.48
CA ILE A 93 -0.84 2.39 -7.98
C ILE A 93 -2.36 2.40 -7.82
N THR A 94 -2.88 2.82 -6.66
CA THR A 94 -4.33 2.92 -6.42
C THR A 94 -5.00 3.88 -7.38
N VAL A 95 -4.41 5.06 -7.60
CA VAL A 95 -4.97 6.06 -8.50
C VAL A 95 -5.08 5.53 -9.93
N ILE A 96 -4.06 4.81 -10.41
CA ILE A 96 -4.08 4.17 -11.73
C ILE A 96 -5.19 3.11 -11.79
N TYR A 97 -5.27 2.26 -10.76
CA TYR A 97 -6.31 1.23 -10.66
C TYR A 97 -7.72 1.82 -10.70
N ASP A 98 -7.99 2.81 -9.84
CA ASP A 98 -9.29 3.46 -9.73
C ASP A 98 -9.68 4.17 -11.04
N ASN A 99 -8.71 4.78 -11.73
CA ASN A 99 -8.95 5.38 -13.03
C ASN A 99 -9.33 4.33 -14.09
N CYS A 100 -8.56 3.24 -14.19
CA CYS A 100 -8.88 2.14 -15.10
C CYS A 100 -10.24 1.51 -14.78
N GLN A 101 -10.58 1.35 -13.49
CA GLN A 101 -11.87 0.79 -13.07
C GLN A 101 -13.04 1.71 -13.44
N LYS A 102 -12.89 3.03 -13.29
CA LYS A 102 -13.88 4.02 -13.74
C LYS A 102 -14.06 3.97 -15.25
N GLU A 103 -12.97 3.95 -16.00
CA GLU A 103 -13.02 3.80 -17.46
C GLU A 103 -13.71 2.51 -17.88
N PHE A 104 -13.42 1.39 -17.21
CA PHE A 104 -14.08 0.10 -17.48
C PHE A 104 -15.59 0.18 -17.27
N LYS A 105 -16.05 0.75 -16.15
CA LYS A 105 -17.48 0.94 -15.90
C LYS A 105 -18.14 1.78 -16.99
N ASN A 106 -17.50 2.87 -17.41
CA ASN A 106 -18.03 3.72 -18.48
C ASN A 106 -18.13 2.98 -19.82
N VAL A 107 -17.13 2.16 -20.16
CA VAL A 107 -17.11 1.35 -21.38
C VAL A 107 -18.21 0.28 -21.35
N ILE A 108 -18.43 -0.37 -20.20
CA ILE A 108 -19.51 -1.35 -20.03
C ILE A 108 -20.88 -0.68 -20.17
N TRP A 109 -21.10 0.51 -19.59
CA TRP A 109 -22.37 1.23 -19.78
C TRP A 109 -22.61 1.63 -21.23
N ALA A 110 -21.58 2.13 -21.92
CA ALA A 110 -21.70 2.47 -23.34
C ALA A 110 -22.05 1.24 -24.18
N LEU A 111 -21.48 0.09 -23.82
CA LEU A 111 -21.74 -1.18 -24.46
C LEU A 111 -23.15 -1.70 -24.21
N ASP A 112 -23.59 -1.72 -22.96
CA ASP A 112 -24.95 -2.15 -22.59
C ASP A 112 -25.98 -1.28 -23.32
N SER A 113 -25.77 0.04 -23.35
CA SER A 113 -26.62 0.97 -24.08
C SER A 113 -26.62 0.73 -25.60
N ALA A 114 -25.48 0.42 -26.22
CA ALA A 114 -25.44 0.08 -27.64
C ALA A 114 -26.11 -1.27 -27.93
N ASN A 115 -25.93 -2.26 -27.06
CA ASN A 115 -26.60 -3.54 -27.19
C ASN A 115 -28.11 -3.40 -27.05
N GLU A 116 -28.60 -2.64 -26.07
CA GLU A 116 -30.03 -2.34 -25.91
C GLU A 116 -30.63 -1.67 -27.16
N ARG A 117 -29.90 -0.72 -27.76
CA ARG A 117 -30.34 -0.07 -29.01
C ARG A 117 -30.41 -1.05 -30.18
N LEU A 118 -29.45 -1.97 -30.31
CA LEU A 118 -29.47 -3.01 -31.35
C LEU A 118 -30.61 -4.03 -31.10
N GLU A 119 -30.82 -4.46 -29.86
CA GLU A 119 -31.92 -5.37 -29.51
C GLU A 119 -33.28 -4.73 -29.82
N ALA A 120 -33.45 -3.43 -29.55
CA ALA A 120 -34.67 -2.70 -29.89
C ALA A 120 -34.93 -2.66 -31.41
N THR A 121 -33.88 -2.50 -32.24
CA THR A 121 -34.04 -2.54 -33.70
C THR A 121 -34.31 -3.95 -34.20
N MET A 122 -33.65 -4.97 -33.63
CA MET A 122 -33.93 -6.39 -33.94
C MET A 122 -35.36 -6.79 -33.55
N GLU A 123 -35.86 -6.34 -32.40
CA GLU A 123 -37.25 -6.59 -31.97
C GLU A 123 -38.27 -5.91 -32.89
N THR A 124 -37.94 -4.73 -33.41
CA THR A 124 -38.75 -4.06 -34.42
C THR A 124 -38.81 -4.88 -35.72
N LEU A 125 -37.69 -5.47 -36.14
CA LEU A 125 -37.66 -6.38 -37.30
C LEU A 125 -38.42 -7.69 -37.03
N ARG A 126 -38.29 -8.26 -35.83
CA ARG A 126 -38.98 -9.49 -35.39
C ARG A 126 -40.50 -9.34 -35.36
N SER A 127 -40.98 -8.21 -34.84
CA SER A 127 -42.41 -7.90 -34.75
C SER A 127 -43.04 -7.48 -36.08
N THR A 128 -42.23 -7.18 -37.10
CA THR A 128 -42.71 -6.81 -38.44
C THR A 128 -42.81 -8.06 -39.32
N LEU A 129 -44.02 -8.55 -39.51
CA LEU A 129 -44.32 -9.65 -40.45
C LEU A 129 -44.19 -9.19 -41.89
N VAL A 130 -43.68 -10.07 -42.75
CA VAL A 130 -43.68 -9.84 -44.19
C VAL A 130 -45.11 -9.93 -44.72
N GLU A 131 -45.51 -8.91 -45.48
CA GLU A 131 -46.82 -8.84 -46.12
C GLU A 131 -47.10 -10.08 -46.99
N ALA A 132 -48.28 -10.69 -46.81
CA ALA A 132 -48.65 -11.96 -47.46
C ALA A 132 -48.60 -11.90 -48.99
N ALA A 133 -48.79 -10.72 -49.59
CA ALA A 133 -48.70 -10.52 -51.03
C ALA A 133 -47.29 -10.73 -51.61
N PHE A 134 -46.24 -10.70 -50.78
CA PHE A 134 -44.86 -11.00 -51.19
C PHE A 134 -44.49 -12.47 -51.05
N ARG A 135 -45.40 -13.29 -50.52
CA ARG A 135 -45.15 -14.68 -50.21
C ARG A 135 -45.89 -15.62 -51.18
N PRO A 136 -45.31 -16.76 -51.57
CA PRO A 136 -46.05 -17.87 -52.17
C PRO A 136 -47.17 -18.37 -51.25
N GLU A 137 -48.26 -18.89 -51.81
CA GLU A 137 -49.46 -19.30 -51.04
C GLU A 137 -49.20 -20.42 -50.01
N ASP A 138 -48.13 -21.21 -50.17
CA ASP A 138 -47.81 -22.38 -49.34
C ASP A 138 -46.79 -22.12 -48.22
N GLU A 139 -46.32 -20.89 -48.02
CA GLU A 139 -45.21 -20.60 -47.12
C GLU A 139 -45.64 -19.96 -45.78
N GLU A 140 -44.98 -20.35 -44.68
CA GLU A 140 -45.29 -19.85 -43.33
C GLU A 140 -44.93 -18.36 -43.12
N PRO A 141 -45.69 -17.66 -42.26
CA PRO A 141 -45.26 -16.73 -41.21
C PRO A 141 -43.93 -15.96 -41.14
N ARG A 142 -43.11 -15.73 -42.17
CA ARG A 142 -41.81 -15.04 -41.97
C ARG A 142 -41.89 -13.58 -41.52
N CYS A 143 -40.98 -13.18 -40.62
CA CYS A 143 -40.72 -11.81 -40.21
C CYS A 143 -39.51 -11.21 -40.96
N LEU A 144 -39.30 -9.90 -40.86
CA LEU A 144 -38.17 -9.25 -41.52
C LEU A 144 -36.81 -9.72 -41.00
N LEU A 145 -36.74 -10.13 -39.73
CA LEU A 145 -35.51 -10.61 -39.12
C LEU A 145 -35.02 -11.93 -39.75
N ASP A 146 -35.91 -12.78 -40.27
CA ASP A 146 -35.57 -14.06 -40.90
C ASP A 146 -34.72 -13.92 -42.18
N PHE A 147 -34.65 -12.70 -42.74
CA PHE A 147 -33.87 -12.40 -43.95
C PHE A 147 -32.51 -11.76 -43.64
N VAL A 148 -32.16 -11.67 -42.36
CA VAL A 148 -30.97 -10.99 -41.86
C VAL A 148 -30.05 -12.00 -41.19
N ASP A 149 -28.74 -11.81 -41.34
CA ASP A 149 -27.74 -12.65 -40.68
C ASP A 149 -27.63 -12.30 -39.18
N GLU A 150 -28.21 -13.13 -38.32
CA GLU A 150 -28.09 -13.05 -36.87
C GLU A 150 -26.73 -13.58 -36.36
N GLN A 151 -26.07 -14.46 -37.12
CA GLN A 151 -24.83 -15.12 -36.70
C GLN A 151 -23.68 -14.10 -36.54
N GLY A 152 -23.64 -13.07 -37.38
CA GLY A 152 -22.70 -11.95 -37.24
C GLY A 152 -22.86 -11.20 -35.91
N VAL A 153 -24.09 -11.01 -35.43
CA VAL A 153 -24.35 -10.34 -34.16
C VAL A 153 -23.96 -11.22 -32.97
N GLU A 154 -24.29 -12.52 -33.03
CA GLU A 154 -23.93 -13.48 -31.98
C GLU A 154 -22.41 -13.62 -31.81
N THR A 155 -21.69 -13.77 -32.92
CA THR A 155 -20.22 -13.88 -32.91
C THR A 155 -19.55 -12.62 -32.36
N LEU A 156 -20.08 -11.43 -32.68
CA LEU A 156 -19.62 -10.17 -32.14
C LEU A 156 -19.85 -10.08 -30.61
N ARG A 157 -21.05 -10.47 -30.15
CA ARG A 157 -21.39 -10.53 -28.71
C ARG A 157 -20.49 -11.50 -27.95
N ASP A 158 -20.19 -12.66 -28.52
CA ASP A 158 -19.32 -13.65 -27.86
C ASP A 158 -17.86 -13.19 -27.81
N THR A 159 -17.35 -12.58 -28.88
CA THR A 159 -16.01 -11.99 -28.89
C THR A 159 -15.88 -10.88 -27.84
N LEU A 160 -16.94 -10.08 -27.68
CA LEU A 160 -17.03 -9.03 -26.68
C LEU A 160 -17.08 -9.58 -25.24
N LYS A 161 -17.88 -10.61 -24.98
CA LYS A 161 -17.89 -11.31 -23.68
C LYS A 161 -16.50 -11.84 -23.33
N GLU A 162 -15.79 -12.40 -24.31
CA GLU A 162 -14.43 -12.89 -24.12
C GLU A 162 -13.44 -11.76 -23.80
N ASN A 163 -13.53 -10.62 -24.49
CA ASN A 163 -12.72 -9.43 -24.18
C ASN A 163 -12.99 -8.92 -22.76
N ILE A 164 -14.26 -8.85 -22.33
CA ILE A 164 -14.63 -8.49 -20.96
C ILE A 164 -14.06 -9.50 -19.95
N ARG A 165 -14.09 -10.79 -20.28
CA ARG A 165 -13.55 -11.85 -19.43
C ARG A 165 -12.04 -11.72 -19.25
N LYS A 166 -11.30 -11.41 -20.32
CA LYS A 166 -9.86 -11.10 -20.29
C LYS A 166 -9.55 -9.88 -19.43
N ALA A 167 -10.32 -8.80 -19.56
CA ALA A 167 -10.15 -7.61 -18.72
C ALA A 167 -10.36 -7.93 -17.23
N LYS A 168 -11.41 -8.68 -16.89
CA LYS A 168 -11.68 -9.11 -15.51
C LYS A 168 -10.58 -10.02 -14.95
N ALA A 169 -10.04 -10.93 -15.77
CA ALA A 169 -8.93 -11.79 -15.35
C ALA A 169 -7.67 -10.97 -15.04
N ALA A 170 -7.31 -10.01 -15.91
CA ALA A 170 -6.20 -9.10 -15.67
C ALA A 170 -6.42 -8.23 -14.41
N GLN A 171 -7.66 -7.82 -14.14
CA GLN A 171 -8.01 -7.12 -12.90
C GLN A 171 -7.76 -8.00 -11.67
N THR A 172 -8.25 -9.26 -11.67
CA THR A 172 -8.05 -10.17 -10.52
C THR A 172 -6.58 -10.50 -10.26
N GLU A 173 -5.77 -10.64 -11.31
CA GLU A 173 -4.32 -10.83 -11.20
C GLU A 173 -3.65 -9.63 -10.53
N PHE A 174 -4.05 -8.41 -10.92
CA PHE A 174 -3.53 -7.19 -10.33
C PHE A 174 -4.03 -6.94 -8.91
N ASP A 175 -5.29 -7.27 -8.60
CA ASP A 175 -5.84 -7.21 -7.24
C ASP A 175 -5.02 -8.09 -6.28
N SER A 176 -4.64 -9.30 -6.72
CA SER A 176 -3.76 -10.18 -5.95
C SER A 176 -2.38 -9.55 -5.70
N ALA A 177 -1.80 -8.87 -6.69
CA ALA A 177 -0.52 -8.18 -6.54
C ALA A 177 -0.63 -6.98 -5.58
N ILE A 178 -1.74 -6.25 -5.61
CA ILE A 178 -2.03 -5.14 -4.69
C ILE A 178 -2.14 -5.65 -3.25
N LEU A 179 -2.87 -6.75 -3.02
CA LEU A 179 -3.02 -7.35 -1.70
C LEU A 179 -1.67 -7.82 -1.14
N SER A 180 -0.87 -8.51 -1.95
CA SER A 180 0.50 -8.90 -1.57
C SER A 180 1.37 -7.70 -1.20
N TYR A 181 1.21 -6.58 -1.90
CA TYR A 181 1.94 -5.35 -1.57
C TYR A 181 1.46 -4.73 -0.25
N ASP A 182 0.15 -4.75 0.03
CA ASP A 182 -0.40 -4.26 1.29
C ASP A 182 0.04 -5.16 2.47
N ASP A 183 0.09 -6.48 2.29
CA ASP A 183 0.59 -7.44 3.28
C ASP A 183 2.07 -7.16 3.61
N ASP A 184 2.90 -6.91 2.60
CA ASP A 184 4.29 -6.52 2.75
C ASP A 184 4.46 -5.22 3.57
N LEU A 185 3.64 -4.20 3.28
CA LEU A 185 3.66 -2.93 4.02
C LEU A 185 3.21 -3.09 5.46
N ASN A 186 2.20 -3.93 5.70
CA ASN A 186 1.67 -4.23 7.03
C ASN A 186 2.67 -5.05 7.86
N ALA A 187 3.33 -6.05 7.26
CA ALA A 187 4.39 -6.82 7.90
C ALA A 187 5.55 -5.92 8.34
N LEU A 188 6.00 -5.02 7.45
CA LEU A 188 7.07 -4.07 7.76
C LEU A 188 6.65 -3.06 8.84
N LYS A 189 5.40 -2.58 8.81
CA LYS A 189 4.85 -1.69 9.85
C LYS A 189 4.80 -2.41 11.21
N THR A 190 4.35 -3.65 11.23
CA THR A 190 4.27 -4.46 12.46
C THR A 190 5.65 -4.72 13.05
N SER A 191 6.65 -4.96 12.19
CA SER A 191 8.05 -5.10 12.63
C SER A 191 8.63 -3.82 13.24
N LEU A 192 8.10 -2.64 12.91
CA LEU A 192 8.57 -1.35 13.42
C LEU A 192 7.85 -0.92 14.71
N ILE A 193 6.59 -1.29 14.87
CA ILE A 193 5.80 -0.99 16.07
C ILE A 193 6.20 -1.97 17.19
N THR A 194 7.28 -1.65 17.91
CA THR A 194 7.55 -2.24 19.23
C THR A 194 7.22 -1.19 20.30
N PRO A 195 6.05 -1.22 20.95
CA PRO A 195 5.54 -0.09 21.74
C PRO A 195 6.06 -0.02 23.19
N LEU A 196 6.75 -1.05 23.70
CA LEU A 196 7.10 -1.13 25.13
C LEU A 196 8.58 -0.85 25.45
N THR A 197 9.50 -1.07 24.50
CA THR A 197 10.95 -0.84 24.73
C THR A 197 11.39 0.60 24.47
N ALA A 198 10.82 1.32 23.50
CA ALA A 198 11.31 2.64 23.12
C ALA A 198 11.17 3.69 24.25
N ARG A 199 10.07 3.62 25.03
CA ARG A 199 9.84 4.52 26.17
C ARG A 199 10.72 4.18 27.37
N SER A 200 10.83 2.89 27.70
CA SER A 200 11.75 2.38 28.73
C SER A 200 13.20 2.77 28.44
N ILE A 201 13.66 2.57 27.20
CA ILE A 201 15.02 2.91 26.76
C ILE A 201 15.26 4.42 26.84
N SER A 202 14.29 5.26 26.44
CA SER A 202 14.43 6.71 26.54
C SER A 202 14.54 7.20 27.99
N GLU A 203 13.74 6.63 28.89
CA GLU A 203 13.78 6.96 30.32
C GLU A 203 15.09 6.46 30.97
N GLN A 204 15.52 5.23 30.66
CA GLN A 204 16.76 4.64 31.17
C GLN A 204 18.03 5.32 30.64
N SER A 205 18.01 5.77 29.37
CA SER A 205 19.15 6.50 28.75
C SER A 205 19.45 7.85 29.40
N LEU A 206 18.47 8.49 30.05
CA LEU A 206 18.65 9.74 30.79
C LEU A 206 19.30 9.52 32.16
N ILE A 207 19.12 8.32 32.74
CA ILE A 207 19.60 7.98 34.09
C ILE A 207 21.01 7.37 34.03
N THR A 208 21.42 6.79 32.89
CA THR A 208 22.76 6.17 32.72
C THR A 208 23.94 7.11 33.00
N PRO A 209 23.95 8.38 32.54
CA PRO A 209 25.04 9.31 32.86
C PRO A 209 25.11 9.65 34.35
N TYR A 210 23.97 9.65 35.03
CA TYR A 210 23.90 9.83 36.48
C TYR A 210 24.46 8.59 37.21
N HIS A 211 24.11 7.39 36.78
CA HIS A 211 24.70 6.16 37.31
C HIS A 211 26.23 6.13 37.14
N LEU A 212 26.77 6.54 36.00
CA LEU A 212 28.21 6.60 35.79
C LEU A 212 28.91 7.58 36.75
N ARG A 213 28.40 8.80 36.89
CA ARG A 213 28.96 9.78 37.85
C ARG A 213 28.91 9.27 39.29
N SER A 214 27.83 8.57 39.64
CA SER A 214 27.69 7.94 40.95
C SER A 214 28.71 6.80 41.13
N LEU A 215 28.91 5.94 40.14
CA LEU A 215 29.94 4.88 40.16
C LEU A 215 31.36 5.46 40.30
N GLU A 216 31.67 6.54 39.58
CA GLU A 216 32.96 7.23 39.68
C GLU A 216 33.17 7.87 41.06
N SER A 217 32.12 8.45 41.64
CA SER A 217 32.17 9.01 42.99
C SER A 217 32.35 7.92 44.06
N HIS A 218 31.62 6.80 43.96
CA HIS A 218 31.79 5.68 44.88
C HIS A 218 33.16 5.03 44.75
N ALA A 219 33.69 4.87 43.54
CA ALA A 219 35.04 4.39 43.35
C ALA A 219 36.10 5.30 43.98
N GLN A 220 35.92 6.63 43.91
CA GLN A 220 36.82 7.57 44.58
C GLN A 220 36.72 7.45 46.11
N GLN A 221 35.50 7.38 46.66
CA GLN A 221 35.30 7.18 48.11
C GLN A 221 35.94 5.87 48.60
N MET A 222 35.82 4.79 47.82
CA MET A 222 36.45 3.51 48.13
C MET A 222 37.98 3.57 48.08
N VAL A 223 38.56 4.37 47.18
CA VAL A 223 40.02 4.63 47.14
C VAL A 223 40.47 5.42 48.35
N ASP A 224 39.72 6.47 48.74
CA ASP A 224 40.04 7.30 49.90
C ASP A 224 39.98 6.49 51.22
N LEU A 225 38.97 5.62 51.36
CA LEU A 225 38.84 4.68 52.49
C LEU A 225 39.98 3.66 52.53
N LEU A 226 40.36 3.10 51.38
CA LEU A 226 41.51 2.18 51.30
C LEU A 226 42.83 2.89 51.62
N GLU A 227 43.02 4.12 51.17
CA GLU A 227 44.20 4.93 51.51
C GLU A 227 44.26 5.20 53.02
N SER A 228 43.12 5.46 53.65
CA SER A 228 43.02 5.60 55.12
C SER A 228 43.37 4.30 55.85
N LEU A 229 42.90 3.14 55.36
CA LEU A 229 43.23 1.83 55.93
C LEU A 229 44.72 1.48 55.75
N ILE A 230 45.31 1.81 54.59
CA ILE A 230 46.75 1.64 54.34
C ILE A 230 47.56 2.52 55.29
N LYS A 231 47.20 3.79 55.44
CA LYS A 231 47.84 4.70 56.41
C LYS A 231 47.74 4.17 57.84
N HIS A 232 46.58 3.65 58.24
CA HIS A 232 46.41 3.04 59.57
C HIS A 232 47.30 1.79 59.74
N PHE A 233 47.42 0.95 58.71
CA PHE A 233 48.35 -0.19 58.71
C PHE A 233 49.80 0.25 58.82
N ASP A 234 50.23 1.27 58.06
CA ASP A 234 51.59 1.81 58.12
C ASP A 234 51.90 2.43 59.49
N LEU A 235 50.93 3.11 60.11
CA LEU A 235 51.00 3.61 61.48
C LEU A 235 51.09 2.47 62.51
N CYS A 236 50.32 1.39 62.35
CA CYS A 236 50.44 0.18 63.19
C CYS A 236 51.85 -0.42 63.11
N VAL A 237 52.41 -0.52 61.89
CA VAL A 237 53.77 -1.03 61.66
C VAL A 237 54.81 -0.12 62.31
N THR A 238 54.64 1.19 62.19
CA THR A 238 55.55 2.19 62.77
C THR A 238 55.52 2.18 64.30
N ALA A 239 54.33 2.07 64.91
CA ALA A 239 54.19 1.95 66.37
C ALA A 239 54.78 0.65 66.92
N ILE A 240 54.63 -0.48 66.21
CA ILE A 240 55.21 -1.78 66.61
C ILE A 240 56.74 -1.78 66.48
N ARG A 241 57.30 -1.04 65.52
CA ARG A 241 58.76 -0.91 65.34
C ARG A 241 59.41 -0.13 66.47
N ASN A 242 58.77 0.95 66.93
CA ASN A 242 59.30 1.84 67.96
C ASN A 242 58.94 1.42 69.40
N THR A 243 58.13 0.37 69.58
CA THR A 243 57.82 -0.21 70.90
C THR A 243 58.77 -1.35 71.24
N GLU A 244 59.38 -1.28 72.43
CA GLU A 244 60.35 -2.26 72.91
C GLU A 244 59.71 -3.67 72.98
N GLY A 245 60.21 -4.60 72.15
CA GLY A 245 59.71 -5.99 72.09
C GLY A 245 58.51 -6.25 71.15
N GLY A 246 57.96 -5.24 70.47
CA GLY A 246 56.80 -5.37 69.57
C GLY A 246 57.02 -6.35 68.42
N THR A 247 58.19 -6.32 67.78
CA THR A 247 58.55 -7.24 66.69
C THR A 247 58.73 -8.70 67.13
N ALA A 248 59.00 -8.96 68.41
CA ALA A 248 59.03 -10.32 68.97
C ALA A 248 57.62 -10.82 69.32
N ALA A 249 56.75 -9.93 69.79
CA ALA A 249 55.35 -10.25 70.11
C ALA A 249 54.51 -10.53 68.85
N VAL A 250 54.67 -9.76 67.77
CA VAL A 250 54.00 -10.04 66.47
C VAL A 250 54.39 -11.41 65.93
N ARG A 251 55.67 -11.79 66.01
CA ARG A 251 56.16 -13.11 65.58
C ARG A 251 55.53 -14.23 66.42
N LYS A 252 55.38 -14.04 67.72
CA LYS A 252 54.72 -15.00 68.61
C LYS A 252 53.22 -15.13 68.32
N ALA A 253 52.53 -14.01 68.08
CA ALA A 253 51.09 -13.98 67.80
C ALA A 253 50.74 -14.63 66.46
N THR A 254 51.49 -14.32 65.41
CA THR A 254 51.34 -14.92 64.07
C THR A 254 51.58 -16.44 64.06
N LEU A 255 52.55 -16.93 64.84
CA LEU A 255 52.78 -18.36 65.06
C LEU A 255 51.64 -19.04 65.87
N SER A 256 51.03 -18.32 66.81
CA SER A 256 49.98 -18.86 67.69
C SER A 256 48.58 -18.94 67.05
N GLN A 257 48.27 -18.09 66.07
CA GLN A 257 46.94 -18.05 65.40
C GLN A 257 46.83 -18.91 64.13
N HIS A 258 47.86 -19.69 63.76
CA HIS A 258 47.80 -20.63 62.63
C HIS A 258 47.39 -20.01 61.28
N LEU A 259 47.66 -18.72 61.07
CA LEU A 259 47.63 -18.15 59.72
C LEU A 259 48.86 -18.69 58.97
N GLY A 260 48.63 -19.63 58.05
CA GLY A 260 49.67 -20.30 57.28
C GLY A 260 50.61 -19.33 56.55
N GLU A 261 51.80 -19.83 56.21
CA GLU A 261 52.89 -19.15 55.47
C GLU A 261 52.44 -18.38 54.22
N ASP A 262 51.25 -18.67 53.69
CA ASP A 262 50.67 -18.06 52.50
C ASP A 262 50.04 -16.67 52.73
N VAL A 263 49.78 -16.28 53.99
CA VAL A 263 49.24 -14.95 54.36
C VAL A 263 50.35 -13.87 54.39
N LEU A 264 51.59 -14.22 54.03
CA LEU A 264 52.75 -13.33 54.01
C LEU A 264 53.08 -12.75 52.63
N SER A 265 52.25 -13.01 51.62
CA SER A 265 52.53 -12.62 50.24
C SER A 265 51.37 -11.86 49.57
N VAL A 266 50.82 -10.84 50.25
CA VAL A 266 49.95 -9.85 49.60
C VAL A 266 50.77 -8.57 49.40
N SER A 267 51.30 -8.46 48.19
CA SER A 267 51.85 -7.28 47.50
C SER A 267 52.64 -6.26 48.33
N GLY A 268 53.98 -6.40 48.31
CA GLY A 268 54.89 -5.25 48.37
C GLY A 268 55.85 -5.17 49.57
N VAL A 269 55.55 -5.82 50.69
CA VAL A 269 56.45 -5.87 51.85
C VAL A 269 56.94 -7.31 52.03
N ARG A 270 58.00 -7.65 51.30
CA ARG A 270 58.67 -8.95 51.41
C ARG A 270 59.43 -9.02 52.74
N THR A 271 59.21 -10.15 53.42
CA THR A 271 60.01 -10.75 54.51
C THR A 271 60.13 -9.97 55.83
N PRO A 272 60.12 -10.68 56.98
CA PRO A 272 60.41 -10.09 58.29
C PRO A 272 61.84 -9.51 58.42
N ASP A 273 62.70 -9.69 57.41
CA ASP A 273 64.06 -9.14 57.35
C ASP A 273 64.11 -7.63 57.03
N ASN A 274 63.04 -7.04 56.47
CA ASN A 274 62.98 -5.60 56.19
C ASN A 274 62.55 -4.73 57.41
N LEU A 275 62.49 -5.32 58.60
CA LEU A 275 62.26 -4.62 59.87
C LEU A 275 63.53 -3.98 60.45
N LEU A 276 64.69 -4.13 59.79
CA LEU A 276 66.01 -3.75 60.30
C LEU A 276 66.64 -2.54 59.59
N VAL A 277 65.85 -1.71 58.89
CA VAL A 277 66.35 -0.44 58.37
C VAL A 277 66.20 0.62 59.47
N ASP A 278 67.33 1.04 60.04
CA ASP A 278 67.45 2.17 60.98
C ASP A 278 66.89 3.45 60.33
N GLU A 279 65.68 3.82 60.72
CA GLU A 279 65.15 5.18 60.62
C GLU A 279 65.25 5.80 62.01
N GLU A 280 65.43 7.13 62.08
CA GLU A 280 65.68 7.85 63.32
C GLU A 280 64.58 7.53 64.38
N PRO A 281 64.97 7.27 65.65
CA PRO A 281 64.01 6.97 66.70
C PRO A 281 63.09 8.17 66.90
N ILE A 282 61.80 7.94 66.67
CA ILE A 282 60.73 8.91 66.86
C ILE A 282 60.74 9.36 68.34
N SER A 283 60.51 10.64 68.62
CA SER A 283 60.43 11.14 70.00
C SER A 283 59.34 10.40 70.78
N ASP A 284 59.56 10.11 72.07
CA ASP A 284 58.59 9.44 72.95
C ASP A 284 57.24 10.19 72.99
N GLU A 285 57.26 11.51 72.78
CA GLU A 285 56.07 12.37 72.71
C GLU A 285 55.26 12.14 71.42
N ASP A 286 55.95 12.00 70.29
CA ASP A 286 55.34 11.70 68.99
C ASP A 286 54.82 10.25 68.96
N LEU A 287 55.51 9.32 69.63
CA LEU A 287 55.06 7.93 69.80
C LEU A 287 53.73 7.86 70.56
N GLN A 288 53.58 8.67 71.61
CA GLN A 288 52.39 8.67 72.44
C GLN A 288 51.20 9.32 71.71
N GLU A 289 51.45 10.30 70.85
CA GLU A 289 50.45 10.83 69.91
C GLU A 289 50.01 9.76 68.89
N ILE A 290 50.95 9.03 68.28
CA ILE A 290 50.68 7.94 67.34
C ILE A 290 49.82 6.84 68.00
N LEU A 291 50.14 6.45 69.24
CA LEU A 291 49.38 5.46 70.01
C LEU A 291 47.94 5.92 70.29
N GLY A 292 47.75 7.20 70.62
CA GLY A 292 46.42 7.79 70.83
C GLY A 292 45.57 7.90 69.56
N ILE A 293 46.20 8.04 68.39
CA ILE A 293 45.53 8.01 67.08
C ILE A 293 45.16 6.57 66.72
N LEU A 294 46.07 5.62 66.92
CA LEU A 294 45.86 4.18 66.66
C LEU A 294 44.64 3.62 67.41
N GLU A 295 44.46 3.96 68.67
CA GLU A 295 43.34 3.46 69.48
C GLU A 295 41.99 3.97 68.95
N LYS A 296 41.95 5.21 68.45
CA LYS A 296 40.75 5.80 67.84
C LYS A 296 40.46 5.20 66.47
N ASP A 297 41.47 5.07 65.63
CA ASP A 297 41.33 4.56 64.27
C ASP A 297 40.98 3.06 64.29
N ALA A 298 41.54 2.29 65.22
CA ALA A 298 41.27 0.86 65.34
C ALA A 298 39.80 0.55 65.63
N ALA A 299 39.08 1.45 66.32
CA ALA A 299 37.65 1.32 66.54
C ALA A 299 36.82 1.60 65.27
N GLN A 300 37.39 2.28 64.27
CA GLN A 300 36.73 2.68 63.03
C GLN A 300 37.08 1.77 61.83
N VAL A 301 38.07 0.88 61.96
CA VAL A 301 38.50 -0.02 60.87
C VAL A 301 37.35 -0.90 60.37
N ASP A 302 36.59 -1.51 61.27
CA ASP A 302 35.48 -2.40 60.90
C ASP A 302 34.35 -1.62 60.21
N ASP A 303 34.05 -0.40 60.68
CA ASP A 303 33.06 0.50 60.06
C ASP A 303 33.50 0.91 58.65
N ALA A 304 34.78 1.24 58.45
CA ALA A 304 35.34 1.58 57.14
C ALA A 304 35.29 0.38 56.16
N VAL A 305 35.55 -0.85 56.63
CA VAL A 305 35.41 -2.07 55.82
C VAL A 305 33.95 -2.33 55.46
N MET A 306 33.01 -2.13 56.39
CA MET A 306 31.58 -2.22 56.12
C MET A 306 31.11 -1.17 55.11
N GLU A 307 31.58 0.07 55.21
CA GLU A 307 31.29 1.13 54.26
C GLU A 307 31.81 0.79 52.86
N LEU A 308 33.05 0.29 52.75
CA LEU A 308 33.61 -0.21 51.49
C LEU A 308 32.73 -1.29 50.84
N GLN A 309 32.25 -2.26 51.63
CA GLN A 309 31.37 -3.31 51.13
C GLN A 309 29.98 -2.78 50.73
N GLY A 310 29.45 -1.81 51.48
CA GLY A 310 28.18 -1.14 51.15
C GLY A 310 28.26 -0.34 49.85
N LEU A 311 29.35 0.42 49.66
CA LEU A 311 29.64 1.14 48.43
C LEU A 311 29.79 0.18 47.24
N LEU A 312 30.52 -0.92 47.42
CA LEU A 312 30.66 -1.95 46.38
C LEU A 312 29.31 -2.54 45.98
N ALA A 313 28.46 -2.92 46.94
CA ALA A 313 27.15 -3.49 46.67
C ALA A 313 26.26 -2.52 45.88
N ASP A 314 26.28 -1.23 46.23
CA ASP A 314 25.54 -0.21 45.49
C ASP A 314 26.12 0.03 44.08
N MET A 315 27.44 -0.04 43.93
CA MET A 315 28.09 -0.01 42.61
C MET A 315 27.67 -1.20 41.74
N GLU A 316 27.55 -2.41 42.31
CA GLU A 316 27.09 -3.59 41.57
C GLU A 316 25.64 -3.45 41.10
N ILE A 317 24.74 -2.94 41.94
CA ILE A 317 23.34 -2.69 41.57
C ILE A 317 23.26 -1.69 40.41
N LYS A 318 23.99 -0.59 40.50
CA LYS A 318 24.04 0.43 39.43
C LYS A 318 24.68 -0.12 38.16
N HIS A 319 25.71 -0.94 38.28
CA HIS A 319 26.34 -1.60 37.14
C HIS A 319 25.38 -2.53 36.42
N GLN A 320 24.62 -3.34 37.16
CA GLN A 320 23.61 -4.23 36.58
C GLN A 320 22.54 -3.46 35.80
N ALA A 321 22.06 -2.33 36.33
CA ALA A 321 21.11 -1.48 35.61
C ALA A 321 21.66 -0.96 34.28
N ILE A 322 22.96 -0.65 34.19
CA ILE A 322 23.63 -0.27 32.94
C ILE A 322 23.68 -1.45 31.97
N LEU A 323 24.01 -2.65 32.44
CA LEU A 323 24.06 -3.86 31.62
C LEU A 323 22.68 -4.25 31.07
N ASP A 324 21.63 -4.12 31.87
CA ASP A 324 20.24 -4.39 31.45
C ASP A 324 19.81 -3.42 30.34
N LEU A 325 20.20 -2.15 30.45
CA LEU A 325 19.98 -1.16 29.40
C LEU A 325 20.73 -1.53 28.12
N VAL A 326 22.01 -1.91 28.19
CA VAL A 326 22.79 -2.36 27.03
C VAL A 326 22.11 -3.54 26.34
N ALA A 327 21.67 -4.54 27.12
CA ALA A 327 20.95 -5.69 26.58
C ALA A 327 19.66 -5.27 25.87
N SER A 328 18.87 -4.37 26.48
CA SER A 328 17.65 -3.85 25.86
C SER A 328 17.92 -3.09 24.54
N LEU A 329 19.00 -2.29 24.49
CA LEU A 329 19.42 -1.55 23.29
C LEU A 329 19.86 -2.50 22.18
N ASN A 330 20.65 -3.53 22.50
CA ASN A 330 21.07 -4.55 21.53
C ASN A 330 19.87 -5.31 20.97
N THR A 331 18.91 -5.72 21.80
CA THR A 331 17.69 -6.37 21.29
C THR A 331 16.87 -5.44 20.40
N ALA A 332 16.81 -4.15 20.70
CA ALA A 332 16.14 -3.16 19.85
C ALA A 332 16.87 -2.95 18.52
N TYR A 333 18.21 -2.91 18.53
CA TYR A 333 19.05 -2.85 17.34
C TYR A 333 18.83 -4.06 16.45
N GLU A 334 18.90 -5.28 16.99
CA GLU A 334 18.67 -6.50 16.21
C GLU A 334 17.27 -6.54 15.57
N LYS A 335 16.23 -6.13 16.31
CA LYS A 335 14.87 -6.03 15.76
C LYS A 335 14.81 -5.02 14.62
N THR A 336 15.48 -3.88 14.77
CA THR A 336 15.57 -2.85 13.73
C THR A 336 16.34 -3.35 12.51
N THR A 337 17.40 -4.14 12.69
CA THR A 337 18.12 -4.79 11.60
C THR A 337 17.26 -5.83 10.87
N ARG A 338 16.47 -6.63 11.59
CA ARG A 338 15.49 -7.55 10.98
C ARG A 338 14.43 -6.79 10.17
N ALA A 339 13.94 -5.66 10.69
CA ALA A 339 13.03 -4.78 9.96
C ALA A 339 13.66 -4.20 8.69
N TYR A 340 14.95 -3.85 8.74
CA TYR A 340 15.71 -3.40 7.57
C TYR A 340 15.86 -4.51 6.51
N GLN A 341 16.16 -5.74 6.92
CA GLN A 341 16.20 -6.89 5.99
C GLN A 341 14.84 -7.14 5.33
N MET A 342 13.75 -7.03 6.09
CA MET A 342 12.39 -7.08 5.53
C MET A 342 12.16 -5.97 4.51
N LEU A 343 12.61 -4.74 4.78
CA LEU A 343 12.53 -3.63 3.84
C LEU A 343 13.31 -3.92 2.54
N GLU A 344 14.49 -4.53 2.61
CA GLU A 344 15.25 -4.92 1.42
C GLU A 344 14.49 -5.96 0.58
N LEU A 345 13.89 -6.97 1.23
CA LEU A 345 13.06 -7.96 0.55
C LEU A 345 11.83 -7.34 -0.14
N VAL A 346 11.16 -6.39 0.51
CA VAL A 346 10.06 -5.62 -0.10
C VAL A 346 10.59 -4.77 -1.26
N GLY A 347 11.77 -4.17 -1.12
CA GLY A 347 12.44 -3.42 -2.18
C GLY A 347 12.74 -4.25 -3.42
N LEU A 348 13.13 -5.53 -3.25
CA LEU A 348 13.32 -6.46 -4.36
C LEU A 348 12.00 -6.80 -5.06
N ARG A 349 10.91 -6.99 -4.29
CA ARG A 349 9.57 -7.26 -4.84
C ARG A 349 8.90 -6.05 -5.46
N LEU A 350 9.31 -4.82 -5.10
CA LEU A 350 8.73 -3.58 -5.58
C LEU A 350 8.63 -3.53 -7.10
N ARG A 351 9.69 -3.95 -7.81
CA ARG A 351 9.73 -4.00 -9.28
C ARG A 351 8.62 -4.88 -9.84
N GLY A 352 8.31 -6.00 -9.20
CA GLY A 352 7.21 -6.89 -9.57
C GLY A 352 5.86 -6.20 -9.45
N TYR A 353 5.62 -5.44 -8.38
CA TYR A 353 4.39 -4.66 -8.22
C TYR A 353 4.26 -3.54 -9.26
N ILE A 354 5.37 -2.86 -9.61
CA ILE A 354 5.38 -1.85 -10.68
C ILE A 354 5.04 -2.50 -12.02
N PHE A 355 5.68 -3.64 -12.30
CA PHE A 355 5.47 -4.39 -13.54
C PHE A 355 4.02 -4.86 -13.66
N ALA A 356 3.45 -5.42 -12.60
CA ALA A 356 2.04 -5.84 -12.57
C ALA A 356 1.09 -4.65 -12.85
N SER A 357 1.35 -3.47 -12.28
CA SER A 357 0.58 -2.26 -12.57
C SER A 357 0.67 -1.83 -14.03
N HIS A 358 1.88 -1.89 -14.60
CA HIS A 358 2.11 -1.53 -15.99
C HIS A 358 1.45 -2.51 -16.96
N ASP A 359 1.62 -3.81 -16.70
CA ASP A 359 1.05 -4.90 -17.49
C ASP A 359 -0.48 -4.87 -17.47
N PHE A 360 -1.10 -4.70 -16.29
CA PHE A 360 -2.54 -4.47 -16.17
C PHE A 360 -3.01 -3.30 -17.03
N ARG A 361 -2.29 -2.17 -16.97
CA ARG A 361 -2.63 -0.97 -17.74
C ARG A 361 -2.55 -1.20 -19.25
N ILE A 362 -1.52 -1.89 -19.73
CA ILE A 362 -1.40 -2.24 -21.17
C ILE A 362 -2.55 -3.14 -21.59
N ARG A 363 -2.76 -4.26 -20.89
CA ARG A 363 -3.84 -5.21 -21.19
C ARG A 363 -5.21 -4.53 -21.17
N TRP A 364 -5.41 -3.58 -20.25
CA TRP A 364 -6.61 -2.75 -20.19
C TRP A 364 -6.77 -1.89 -21.45
N TYR A 365 -5.75 -1.13 -21.86
CA TYR A 365 -5.84 -0.28 -23.05
C TYR A 365 -6.05 -1.09 -24.34
N GLU A 366 -5.39 -2.24 -24.48
CA GLU A 366 -5.61 -3.14 -25.61
C GLU A 366 -7.05 -3.65 -25.65
N THR A 367 -7.58 -4.08 -24.50
CA THR A 367 -8.95 -4.58 -24.40
C THR A 367 -9.96 -3.46 -24.65
N LYS A 368 -9.72 -2.26 -24.11
CA LYS A 368 -10.53 -1.07 -24.35
C LYS A 368 -10.61 -0.73 -25.84
N SER A 369 -9.47 -0.76 -26.54
CA SER A 369 -9.42 -0.53 -27.99
C SER A 369 -10.26 -1.55 -28.75
N LYS A 370 -10.12 -2.84 -28.41
CA LYS A 370 -10.94 -3.91 -29.00
C LYS A 370 -12.44 -3.71 -28.75
N ILE A 371 -12.83 -3.41 -27.52
CA ILE A 371 -14.24 -3.14 -27.19
C ILE A 371 -14.77 -1.93 -27.97
N HIS A 372 -13.97 -0.87 -28.13
CA HIS A 372 -14.39 0.31 -28.89
C HIS A 372 -14.60 0.00 -30.38
N SER A 373 -13.71 -0.80 -30.98
CA SER A 373 -13.90 -1.30 -32.34
C SER A 373 -15.19 -2.10 -32.48
N GLN A 374 -15.46 -3.00 -31.55
CA GLN A 374 -16.69 -3.82 -31.54
C GLN A 374 -17.95 -2.98 -31.30
N LEU A 375 -17.87 -1.93 -30.49
CA LEU A 375 -18.97 -0.99 -30.28
C LEU A 375 -19.32 -0.26 -31.58
N SER A 376 -18.30 0.18 -32.32
CA SER A 376 -18.49 0.78 -33.64
C SER A 376 -19.13 -0.20 -34.64
N GLU A 377 -18.77 -1.48 -34.56
CA GLU A 377 -19.34 -2.52 -35.40
C GLU A 377 -20.81 -2.80 -35.05
N LEU A 378 -21.15 -2.89 -33.75
CA LEU A 378 -22.54 -3.00 -33.29
C LEU A 378 -23.40 -1.83 -33.78
N GLU A 379 -22.86 -0.60 -33.72
CA GLU A 379 -23.55 0.59 -34.22
C GLU A 379 -23.77 0.53 -35.74
N SER A 380 -22.78 0.06 -36.50
CA SER A 380 -22.89 -0.14 -37.95
C SER A 380 -23.99 -1.15 -38.30
N ILE A 381 -24.04 -2.28 -37.58
CA ILE A 381 -25.09 -3.30 -37.77
C ILE A 381 -26.46 -2.71 -37.44
N ARG A 382 -26.59 -1.95 -36.35
CA ARG A 382 -27.84 -1.27 -35.99
C ARG A 382 -28.32 -0.36 -37.12
N LEU A 383 -27.44 0.51 -37.64
CA LEU A 383 -27.76 1.43 -38.73
C LEU A 383 -28.15 0.69 -40.02
N PHE A 384 -27.49 -0.43 -40.30
CA PHE A 384 -27.85 -1.29 -41.42
C PHE A 384 -29.27 -1.86 -41.25
N TYR A 385 -29.61 -2.38 -40.07
CA TYR A 385 -30.94 -2.92 -39.77
C TYR A 385 -32.04 -1.84 -39.82
N GLU A 386 -31.76 -0.63 -39.34
CA GLU A 386 -32.69 0.51 -39.50
C GLU A 386 -32.89 0.87 -40.98
N SER A 387 -31.81 0.91 -41.75
CA SER A 387 -31.87 1.20 -43.20
C SER A 387 -32.62 0.11 -43.96
N TYR A 388 -32.44 -1.16 -43.58
CA TYR A 388 -33.18 -2.30 -44.11
C TYR A 388 -34.69 -2.18 -43.82
N TYR A 389 -35.06 -1.90 -42.56
CA TYR A 389 -36.45 -1.65 -42.18
C TYR A 389 -37.07 -0.49 -42.97
N ASN A 390 -36.31 0.59 -43.17
CA ASN A 390 -36.77 1.76 -43.93
C ASN A 390 -36.96 1.43 -45.43
N SER A 391 -36.08 0.61 -45.98
CA SER A 391 -36.15 0.17 -47.38
C SER A 391 -37.33 -0.76 -47.62
N TYR A 392 -37.76 -1.53 -46.62
CA TYR A 392 -38.95 -2.37 -46.70
C TYR A 392 -40.24 -1.55 -46.92
N ASP A 393 -40.41 -0.44 -46.19
CA ASP A 393 -41.54 0.47 -46.43
C ASP A 393 -41.50 1.06 -47.86
N SER A 394 -40.30 1.36 -48.37
CA SER A 394 -40.12 1.86 -49.73
C SER A 394 -40.47 0.81 -50.79
N LEU A 395 -40.15 -0.46 -50.53
CA LEU A 395 -40.55 -1.59 -51.38
C LEU A 395 -42.07 -1.74 -51.46
N ILE A 396 -42.78 -1.61 -50.34
CA ILE A 396 -44.25 -1.64 -50.29
C ILE A 396 -44.84 -0.56 -51.21
N LEU A 397 -44.33 0.67 -51.09
CA LEU A 397 -44.80 1.81 -51.89
C LEU A 397 -44.48 1.63 -53.38
N GLU A 398 -43.30 1.11 -53.71
CA GLU A 398 -42.89 0.87 -55.09
C GLU A 398 -43.75 -0.21 -55.75
N VAL A 399 -44.07 -1.31 -55.05
CA VAL A 399 -44.95 -2.36 -55.57
C VAL A 399 -46.35 -1.81 -55.82
N HIS A 400 -46.90 -1.02 -54.89
CA HIS A 400 -48.18 -0.35 -55.09
C HIS A 400 -48.15 0.61 -56.30
N ARG A 401 -47.08 1.39 -56.43
CA ARG A 401 -46.91 2.30 -57.58
C ARG A 401 -46.89 1.53 -58.91
N ARG A 402 -46.16 0.40 -58.97
CA ARG A 402 -46.14 -0.47 -60.15
C ARG A 402 -47.53 -1.03 -60.47
N LYS A 403 -48.30 -1.41 -59.45
CA LYS A 403 -49.68 -1.88 -59.61
C LYS A 403 -50.59 -0.80 -60.20
N LEU A 404 -50.53 0.44 -59.68
CA LEU A 404 -51.28 1.57 -60.23
C LEU A 404 -50.90 1.89 -61.68
N CYS A 405 -49.61 1.82 -62.02
CA CYS A 405 -49.15 1.98 -63.40
C CYS A 405 -49.72 0.90 -64.32
N GLN A 406 -49.72 -0.37 -63.87
CA GLN A 406 -50.30 -1.48 -64.61
C GLN A 406 -51.81 -1.29 -64.81
N ASP A 407 -52.54 -0.93 -63.76
CA ASP A 407 -53.99 -0.74 -63.82
C ASP A 407 -54.36 0.45 -64.72
N ARG A 408 -53.55 1.52 -64.70
CA ARG A 408 -53.70 2.66 -65.62
C ARG A 408 -53.47 2.25 -67.08
N ALA A 409 -52.42 1.49 -67.35
CA ALA A 409 -52.15 0.98 -68.70
C ALA A 409 -53.29 0.06 -69.18
N GLN A 410 -53.77 -0.84 -68.31
CA GLN A 410 -54.89 -1.72 -68.62
C GLN A 410 -56.18 -0.94 -68.87
N ASN A 411 -56.46 0.10 -68.10
CA ASN A 411 -57.63 0.96 -68.31
C ASN A 411 -57.56 1.71 -69.66
N ILE A 412 -56.39 2.21 -70.04
CA ILE A 412 -56.19 2.84 -71.36
C ILE A 412 -56.41 1.80 -72.48
N LEU A 413 -55.85 0.59 -72.34
CA LEU A 413 -56.04 -0.48 -73.32
C LEU A 413 -57.51 -0.90 -73.43
N ASN A 414 -58.22 -1.04 -72.31
CA ASN A 414 -59.65 -1.36 -72.30
C ASN A 414 -60.45 -0.27 -73.01
N LYS A 415 -60.23 1.01 -72.68
CA LYS A 415 -60.89 2.14 -73.36
C LYS A 415 -60.59 2.18 -74.86
N ALA A 416 -59.35 1.93 -75.26
CA ALA A 416 -58.96 1.87 -76.66
C ALA A 416 -59.61 0.67 -77.38
N SER A 417 -59.71 -0.48 -76.70
CA SER A 417 -60.40 -1.66 -77.23
C SER A 417 -61.90 -1.42 -77.38
N ASP A 418 -62.53 -0.76 -76.41
CA ASP A 418 -63.94 -0.39 -76.47
C ASP A 418 -64.20 0.58 -77.63
N GLU A 419 -63.30 1.54 -77.86
CA GLU A 419 -63.42 2.48 -78.98
C GLU A 419 -63.18 1.81 -80.34
N LEU A 420 -62.19 0.92 -80.45
CA LEU A 420 -61.98 0.10 -81.66
C LEU A 420 -63.19 -0.79 -81.95
N ASN A 421 -63.82 -1.34 -80.90
CA ASN A 421 -65.04 -2.12 -81.03
C ASN A 421 -66.23 -1.27 -81.52
N ARG A 422 -66.34 0.00 -81.08
CA ARG A 422 -67.36 0.92 -81.60
C ARG A 422 -67.16 1.24 -83.08
N ILE A 423 -65.92 1.52 -83.50
CA ILE A 423 -65.59 1.75 -84.91
C ILE A 423 -65.90 0.51 -85.74
N TYR A 424 -65.50 -0.67 -85.26
CA TYR A 424 -65.80 -1.95 -85.90
C TYR A 424 -67.31 -2.16 -86.07
N GLN A 425 -68.12 -1.92 -85.03
CA GLN A 425 -69.58 -2.05 -85.10
C GLN A 425 -70.22 -1.03 -86.05
N SER A 426 -69.65 0.18 -86.16
CA SER A 426 -70.12 1.21 -87.08
C SER A 426 -69.82 0.84 -88.54
N ASP A 427 -68.57 0.46 -88.85
CA ASP A 427 -68.16 0.01 -90.20
C ASP A 427 -68.93 -1.24 -90.62
N PHE A 428 -69.08 -2.22 -89.71
CA PHE A 428 -69.88 -3.41 -89.96
C PHE A 428 -71.33 -3.06 -90.31
N ARG A 429 -71.95 -2.14 -89.57
CA ARG A 429 -73.33 -1.69 -89.85
C ARG A 429 -73.44 -0.97 -91.19
N GLU A 430 -72.53 -0.03 -91.50
CA GLU A 430 -72.54 0.69 -92.78
C GLU A 430 -72.32 -0.27 -93.96
N ARG A 431 -71.45 -1.28 -93.81
CA ARG A 431 -71.27 -2.32 -94.83
C ARG A 431 -72.50 -3.21 -94.99
N GLU A 432 -73.15 -3.60 -93.90
CA GLU A 432 -74.41 -4.36 -93.96
C GLU A 432 -75.52 -3.55 -94.63
N GLU A 433 -75.67 -2.26 -94.30
CA GLU A 433 -76.64 -1.35 -94.91
C GLU A 433 -76.34 -1.16 -96.40
N PHE A 434 -75.08 -0.91 -96.76
CA PHE A 434 -74.64 -0.82 -98.16
C PHE A 434 -74.93 -2.11 -98.94
N CYS A 435 -74.60 -3.28 -98.37
CA CYS A 435 -74.90 -4.57 -99.00
C CYS A 435 -76.41 -4.80 -99.13
N ALA A 436 -77.22 -4.38 -98.15
CA ALA A 436 -78.67 -4.49 -98.23
C ALA A 436 -79.27 -3.58 -99.32
N ASP A 437 -78.75 -2.36 -99.50
CA ASP A 437 -79.31 -1.38 -100.43
C ASP A 437 -78.90 -1.62 -101.89
N VAL A 438 -77.63 -1.96 -102.14
CA VAL A 438 -77.07 -2.06 -103.51
C VAL A 438 -76.48 -3.43 -103.86
N GLY A 439 -76.41 -4.36 -102.91
CA GLY A 439 -75.73 -5.65 -103.09
C GLY A 439 -76.32 -6.55 -104.16
N GLU A 440 -77.65 -6.54 -104.35
CA GLU A 440 -78.32 -7.33 -105.41
C GLU A 440 -77.95 -6.86 -106.83
N TYR A 441 -77.46 -5.63 -106.97
CA TYR A 441 -77.10 -5.01 -108.24
C TYR A 441 -75.58 -5.02 -108.50
N LEU A 442 -74.77 -5.49 -107.55
CA LEU A 442 -73.31 -5.50 -107.64
C LEU A 442 -72.79 -6.92 -107.92
N PRO A 443 -72.17 -7.15 -109.10
CA PRO A 443 -71.48 -8.40 -109.39
C PRO A 443 -70.35 -8.66 -108.39
N LEU A 444 -70.26 -9.90 -107.87
CA LEU A 444 -69.26 -10.30 -106.87
C LEU A 444 -67.80 -10.18 -107.37
N ASP A 445 -67.58 -10.12 -108.69
CA ASP A 445 -66.27 -10.00 -109.32
C ASP A 445 -65.80 -8.56 -109.54
N LEU A 446 -66.64 -7.55 -109.27
CA LEU A 446 -66.28 -6.14 -109.42
C LEU A 446 -65.19 -5.73 -108.40
N TRP A 447 -65.36 -6.16 -107.15
CA TRP A 447 -64.36 -6.02 -106.09
C TRP A 447 -64.46 -7.18 -105.10
N PRO A 448 -63.42 -8.04 -105.00
CA PRO A 448 -63.46 -9.22 -104.12
C PRO A 448 -63.71 -8.92 -102.64
N GLY A 449 -63.40 -7.71 -102.18
CA GLY A 449 -63.55 -7.31 -100.79
C GLY A 449 -64.94 -6.83 -100.38
N ILE A 450 -65.92 -6.83 -101.30
CA ILE A 450 -67.28 -6.35 -101.03
C ILE A 450 -68.01 -7.20 -99.97
N SER A 451 -67.62 -8.46 -99.80
CA SER A 451 -68.15 -9.38 -98.79
C SER A 451 -67.17 -9.65 -97.63
N ASP A 452 -66.05 -8.93 -97.58
CA ASP A 452 -65.06 -9.12 -96.52
C ASP A 452 -65.59 -8.61 -95.18
N VAL A 453 -65.41 -9.41 -94.14
CA VAL A 453 -65.69 -9.02 -92.76
C VAL A 453 -64.76 -7.86 -92.37
N ALA A 454 -65.29 -6.87 -91.65
CA ALA A 454 -64.49 -5.77 -91.13
C ALA A 454 -63.28 -6.28 -90.33
N PRO A 455 -62.11 -5.63 -90.40
CA PRO A 455 -60.93 -6.06 -89.66
C PRO A 455 -61.11 -5.83 -88.16
N HIS A 456 -60.77 -6.85 -87.35
CA HIS A 456 -60.83 -6.77 -85.90
C HIS A 456 -59.43 -6.64 -85.28
N TRP A 457 -59.25 -5.66 -84.39
CA TRP A 457 -57.96 -5.33 -83.78
C TRP A 457 -57.91 -5.77 -82.32
N LYS A 458 -56.80 -6.41 -81.91
CA LYS A 458 -56.60 -6.88 -80.53
C LYS A 458 -55.22 -6.47 -80.01
N PHE A 459 -55.16 -5.99 -78.78
CA PHE A 459 -53.91 -5.69 -78.09
C PHE A 459 -53.32 -6.94 -77.42
N ILE A 460 -52.00 -7.14 -77.56
CA ILE A 460 -51.26 -8.26 -76.96
C ILE A 460 -50.06 -7.71 -76.18
N ARG A 461 -49.88 -8.17 -74.94
CA ARG A 461 -48.71 -7.80 -74.12
C ARG A 461 -47.50 -8.65 -74.52
N VAL A 462 -46.42 -7.98 -74.93
CA VAL A 462 -45.19 -8.63 -75.45
C VAL A 462 -44.38 -9.34 -74.35
N ASP A 463 -44.35 -8.81 -73.13
CA ASP A 463 -43.48 -9.32 -72.05
C ASP A 463 -44.14 -10.37 -71.12
N SER A 464 -45.04 -11.19 -71.66
CA SER A 464 -45.82 -12.15 -70.87
C SER A 464 -45.02 -13.42 -70.54
N GLY A 465 -43.90 -13.29 -69.83
CA GLY A 465 -43.29 -14.42 -69.11
C GLY A 465 -44.17 -14.84 -67.94
N ASN A 466 -44.33 -16.14 -67.72
CA ASN A 466 -45.38 -16.78 -66.89
C ASN A 466 -45.52 -16.34 -65.41
N ASN A 467 -44.70 -15.44 -64.86
CA ASN A 467 -44.70 -15.07 -63.43
C ASN A 467 -44.79 -13.56 -63.14
N ASN A 468 -45.27 -12.73 -64.07
CA ASN A 468 -45.20 -11.26 -63.96
C ASN A 468 -46.47 -10.57 -63.41
N GLN A 469 -47.27 -11.25 -62.59
CA GLN A 469 -48.39 -10.59 -61.88
C GLN A 469 -47.84 -9.77 -60.71
N ILE A 470 -48.01 -8.45 -60.78
CA ILE A 470 -47.65 -7.55 -59.67
C ILE A 470 -48.64 -7.83 -58.53
N PRO A 471 -48.16 -8.16 -57.32
CA PRO A 471 -49.04 -8.46 -56.20
C PRO A 471 -49.97 -7.29 -55.86
N SER A 472 -51.23 -7.63 -55.54
CA SER A 472 -52.21 -6.63 -55.08
C SER A 472 -52.10 -6.46 -53.58
N MET A 473 -51.78 -5.25 -53.14
CA MET A 473 -51.58 -4.92 -51.73
C MET A 473 -52.85 -4.29 -51.13
N SER A 474 -53.16 -4.58 -49.87
CA SER A 474 -54.29 -3.95 -49.20
C SER A 474 -54.06 -2.44 -49.01
N PRO A 475 -55.08 -1.58 -49.17
CA PRO A 475 -54.92 -0.12 -49.04
C PRO A 475 -54.38 0.31 -47.66
N GLY A 476 -54.76 -0.40 -46.59
CA GLY A 476 -54.32 -0.11 -45.23
C GLY A 476 -52.83 -0.36 -45.00
N VAL A 477 -52.22 -1.33 -45.70
CA VAL A 477 -50.77 -1.60 -45.64
C VAL A 477 -49.99 -0.46 -46.28
N VAL A 478 -50.43 -0.04 -47.47
CA VAL A 478 -49.82 1.06 -48.24
C VAL A 478 -49.92 2.38 -47.47
N GLU A 479 -51.07 2.65 -46.86
CA GLU A 479 -51.26 3.87 -46.05
C GLU A 479 -50.36 3.88 -44.81
N ARG A 480 -50.23 2.74 -44.11
CA ARG A 480 -49.30 2.62 -42.97
C ARG A 480 -47.85 2.83 -43.38
N ALA A 481 -47.41 2.22 -44.49
CA ALA A 481 -46.06 2.43 -45.03
C ALA A 481 -45.84 3.90 -45.42
N ALA A 482 -46.79 4.51 -46.15
CA ALA A 482 -46.72 5.92 -46.53
C ALA A 482 -46.67 6.86 -45.32
N LYS A 483 -47.45 6.57 -44.27
CA LYS A 483 -47.44 7.34 -43.02
C LYS A 483 -46.09 7.24 -42.33
N ARG A 484 -45.50 6.05 -42.20
CA ARG A 484 -44.16 5.86 -41.60
C ARG A 484 -43.10 6.61 -42.40
N THR A 485 -43.07 6.48 -43.72
CA THR A 485 -42.11 7.21 -44.57
C THR A 485 -42.24 8.73 -44.43
N ARG A 486 -43.47 9.27 -44.41
CA ARG A 486 -43.70 10.71 -44.18
C ARG A 486 -43.24 11.16 -42.80
N GLN A 487 -43.54 10.38 -41.75
CA GLN A 487 -43.11 10.68 -40.39
C GLN A 487 -41.58 10.72 -40.28
N ARG A 488 -40.87 9.81 -40.94
CA ARG A 488 -39.40 9.80 -41.00
C ARG A 488 -38.84 11.01 -41.74
N GLN A 489 -39.37 11.34 -42.92
CA GLN A 489 -38.96 12.55 -43.67
C GLN A 489 -39.16 13.83 -42.85
N MET A 490 -40.27 13.93 -42.11
CA MET A 490 -40.50 15.06 -41.20
C MET A 490 -39.51 15.10 -40.04
N ALA A 491 -39.11 13.94 -39.50
CA ALA A 491 -38.11 13.85 -38.45
C ALA A 491 -36.71 14.25 -38.95
N GLU A 492 -36.30 13.80 -40.14
CA GLU A 492 -35.02 14.18 -40.77
C GLU A 492 -34.94 15.69 -41.04
N VAL A 493 -36.01 16.28 -41.57
CA VAL A 493 -36.08 17.74 -41.81
C VAL A 493 -35.99 18.52 -40.50
N ARG A 494 -36.59 18.01 -39.42
CA ARG A 494 -36.54 18.65 -38.10
C ARG A 494 -35.15 18.59 -37.48
N ILE A 495 -34.44 17.47 -37.59
CA ILE A 495 -33.06 17.33 -37.11
C ILE A 495 -32.13 18.26 -37.89
N GLY A 496 -32.23 18.29 -39.23
CA GLY A 496 -31.43 19.18 -40.07
C GLY A 496 -31.74 20.68 -39.92
N PHE A 497 -32.82 21.06 -39.21
CA PHE A 497 -33.13 22.44 -38.84
C PHE A 497 -32.52 22.83 -37.48
N LEU A 498 -32.41 21.87 -36.55
CA LEU A 498 -31.78 22.07 -35.25
C LEU A 498 -30.26 22.19 -35.39
N GLU A 499 -29.63 21.31 -36.18
CA GLU A 499 -28.17 21.36 -36.44
C GLU A 499 -27.74 22.66 -37.13
N ARG A 500 -28.60 23.25 -37.96
CA ARG A 500 -28.36 24.57 -38.60
C ARG A 500 -28.54 25.75 -37.65
N ASN A 501 -29.37 25.65 -36.63
CA ASN A 501 -29.54 26.71 -35.64
C ASN A 501 -28.40 26.74 -34.61
N ASP A 502 -27.81 25.59 -34.30
CA ASP A 502 -26.61 25.52 -33.43
C ASP A 502 -25.35 26.04 -34.12
N GLN A 503 -25.23 25.88 -35.44
CA GLN A 503 -24.12 26.47 -36.22
C GLN A 503 -24.22 28.00 -36.40
N ASN A 504 -25.40 28.59 -36.21
CA ASN A 504 -25.63 30.04 -36.30
C ASN A 504 -25.59 30.77 -34.94
N SER A 505 -25.30 30.05 -33.85
CA SER A 505 -25.17 30.62 -32.49
C SER A 505 -23.73 30.66 -31.96
N VAL A 506 -22.72 30.56 -32.84
CA VAL A 506 -21.29 30.79 -32.52
C VAL A 506 -20.83 32.13 -33.07
#